data_AF-A0A497KNV7-F1
#
_entry.id   AF-A0A497KNV7-F1
#
_cell.length_a   1.000
_cell.length_b   1.000
_cell.length_c   1.000
_cell.angle_alpha   90.00
_cell.angle_beta   90.00
_cell.angle_gamma   90.00
#
_symmetry.space_group_name_H-M   'P 1'
#
loop_
_entity.id
_entity.type
_entity.pdbx_description
1 polymer ?
#
loop_
_entity_poly.entity_id
_entity_poly.type
_entity_poly.pdbx_seq_one_letter_code
_entity_poly.pdbx_strand_id
1 'polypeptide(L)' 'PGREGRVPLLAECDVHYECRVVAQTRLVPQGLLSHEIEGRYYAKGDLHTLFFGEIVAAWRA' A
#
# COMPACT_ATOMS: atom_id res chain seq x y z
N PRO A 1 -2.90 18.92 -6.73
CA PRO A 1 -3.35 18.64 -5.34
C PRO A 1 -4.62 17.81 -5.37
N GLY A 2 -4.87 16.99 -4.34
CA GLY A 2 -6.14 16.30 -4.13
C GLY A 2 -7.21 17.22 -3.53
N ARG A 3 -8.44 16.72 -3.40
CA ARG A 3 -9.56 17.38 -2.72
C ARG A 3 -9.32 17.53 -1.22
N GLU A 4 -8.77 16.49 -0.57
CA GLU A 4 -8.50 16.44 0.87
C GLU A 4 -6.99 16.39 1.20
N GLY A 5 -6.14 16.10 0.21
CA GLY A 5 -4.70 15.92 0.39
C GLY A 5 -3.80 16.75 -0.52
N ARG A 6 -2.52 16.83 -0.15
CA ARG A 6 -1.47 17.48 -0.99
C ARG A 6 -0.94 16.57 -2.10
N VAL A 7 -1.23 15.27 -2.04
CA VAL A 7 -0.82 14.28 -3.04
C VAL A 7 -1.53 14.60 -4.36
N PRO A 8 -0.81 14.66 -5.50
CA PRO A 8 -1.44 14.92 -6.79
C PRO A 8 -2.30 13.74 -7.25
N LEU A 9 -3.35 14.04 -8.01
CA LEU A 9 -4.24 13.06 -8.64
C LEU A 9 -3.76 12.77 -10.07
N LEU A 10 -3.96 11.53 -10.53
CA LEU A 10 -3.82 11.16 -11.94
C LEU A 10 -5.08 11.56 -12.69
N ALA A 11 -4.95 12.41 -13.71
CA ALA A 11 -6.10 13.01 -14.37
C ALA A 11 -6.90 12.02 -15.24
N GLU A 12 -6.28 10.93 -15.68
CA GLU A 12 -6.89 9.94 -16.58
C GLU A 12 -7.66 8.82 -15.86
N CYS A 13 -7.79 8.87 -14.52
CA CYS A 13 -8.50 7.85 -13.75
C CYS A 13 -9.99 8.19 -13.59
N ASP A 14 -10.88 7.23 -13.88
CA ASP A 14 -12.33 7.41 -13.69
C ASP A 14 -12.75 7.54 -12.22
N VAL A 15 -12.02 6.88 -11.32
CA VAL A 15 -12.32 6.81 -9.89
C VAL A 15 -11.09 7.21 -9.09
N HIS A 16 -11.31 8.02 -8.06
CA HIS A 16 -10.25 8.48 -7.18
C HIS A 16 -10.56 8.13 -5.73
N TYR A 17 -9.55 7.62 -5.04
CA TYR A 17 -9.53 7.46 -3.60
C TYR A 17 -8.37 8.25 -3.03
N GLU A 18 -8.66 9.18 -2.13
CA GLU A 18 -7.66 9.82 -1.30
C GLU A 18 -7.66 9.15 0.05
N CYS A 19 -6.46 8.79 0.52
CA CYS A 19 -6.29 8.04 1.75
C CYS A 19 -5.26 8.70 2.66
N ARG A 20 -5.44 8.52 3.96
CA ARG A 20 -4.44 8.78 5.01
C ARG A 20 -3.93 7.44 5.55
N VAL A 21 -2.62 7.30 5.73
CA VAL A 21 -2.06 6.15 6.44
C VAL A 21 -2.45 6.25 7.92
N VAL A 22 -3.15 5.24 8.43
CA VAL A 22 -3.55 5.14 9.85
C VAL A 22 -2.75 4.09 10.62
N ALA A 23 -2.18 3.12 9.92
CA ALA A 23 -1.26 2.15 10.50
C ALA A 23 -0.29 1.62 9.45
N GLN A 24 0.86 1.13 9.91
CA GLN A 24 1.82 0.41 9.09
C GLN A 24 2.46 -0.73 9.89
N THR A 25 2.78 -1.83 9.22
CA THR A 25 3.54 -2.93 9.81
C THR A 25 4.49 -3.54 8.80
N ARG A 26 5.67 -3.96 9.27
CA ARG A 26 6.61 -4.72 8.45
C ARG A 26 6.24 -6.19 8.53
N LEU A 27 6.17 -6.84 7.37
CA LEU A 27 6.01 -8.28 7.33
C LEU A 27 7.28 -8.95 7.84
N VAL A 28 7.10 -9.90 8.76
CA VAL A 28 8.19 -10.75 9.27
C VAL A 28 8.14 -12.08 8.52
N PRO A 29 9.28 -12.59 8.02
CA PRO A 29 9.29 -13.79 7.19
C PRO A 29 8.86 -15.05 7.97
N GLN A 30 9.19 -15.13 9.26
CA GLN A 30 9.03 -16.35 10.05
C GLN A 30 7.58 -16.86 10.04
N GLY A 31 7.35 -17.97 9.33
CA GLY A 31 6.05 -18.63 9.24
C GLY A 31 5.04 -17.94 8.33
N LEU A 32 5.42 -16.87 7.63
CA LEU A 32 4.55 -16.14 6.71
C LEU A 32 4.56 -16.74 5.31
N LEU A 33 5.72 -17.23 4.86
CA LEU A 33 5.95 -17.72 3.51
C LEU A 33 6.52 -19.14 3.54
N SER A 34 6.31 -19.90 2.47
CA SER A 34 7.02 -21.18 2.29
C SER A 34 8.48 -20.92 1.95
N HIS A 35 9.38 -21.85 2.32
CA HIS A 35 10.81 -21.72 2.02
C HIS A 35 11.10 -21.54 0.51
N GLU A 36 10.28 -22.13 -0.37
CA GLU A 36 10.40 -21.94 -1.82
C GLU A 36 10.15 -20.48 -2.21
N ILE A 37 9.08 -19.87 -1.68
CA ILE A 37 8.71 -18.48 -1.99
C ILE A 37 9.71 -17.51 -1.35
N GLU A 38 10.11 -17.75 -0.10
CA GLU A 38 11.15 -16.97 0.59
C GLU A 38 12.45 -16.98 -0.21
N GLY A 39 12.95 -18.16 -0.59
CA GLY A 39 14.19 -18.30 -1.32
C GLY A 39 14.15 -17.70 -2.73
N ARG A 40 12.99 -17.74 -3.41
CA ARG A 40 12.86 -17.25 -4.79
C ARG A 40 12.67 -15.74 -4.90
N TYR A 41 11.87 -15.15 -4.00
CA TYR A 41 11.44 -13.76 -4.12
C TYR A 41 11.96 -12.83 -3.02
N TYR A 42 12.34 -13.38 -1.87
CA TYR A 42 12.72 -12.61 -0.68
C TYR A 42 14.00 -13.15 -0.02
N ALA A 43 14.96 -13.61 -0.82
CA ALA A 43 16.19 -14.22 -0.33
C ALA A 43 17.02 -13.32 0.61
N LYS A 44 16.77 -12.01 0.57
CA LYS A 44 17.45 -11.00 1.40
C LYS A 44 16.64 -10.61 2.65
N GLY A 45 15.48 -11.22 2.88
CA GLY A 45 14.59 -10.88 4.00
C GLY A 45 13.93 -9.50 3.86
N ASP A 46 13.87 -8.95 2.64
CA ASP A 46 13.32 -7.64 2.29
C ASP A 46 11.83 -7.71 1.97
N LEU A 47 11.05 -8.23 2.92
CA LEU A 47 9.60 -8.32 2.79
C LEU A 47 8.94 -6.94 2.81
N HIS A 48 7.70 -6.92 2.33
CA HIS A 48 6.95 -5.68 2.15
C HIS A 48 6.54 -5.06 3.50
N THR A 49 6.37 -3.74 3.49
CA THR A 49 5.63 -3.03 4.54
C THR A 49 4.18 -2.91 4.10
N LEU A 50 3.25 -3.34 4.95
CA LEU A 50 1.83 -3.13 4.74
C LEU A 50 1.44 -1.77 5.32
N PHE A 51 0.68 -1.01 4.55
CA PHE A 51 0.09 0.26 4.95
C PHE A 51 -1.44 0.10 4.98
N PHE A 52 -2.04 0.53 6.07
CA PHE A 52 -3.49 0.56 6.23
C PHE A 52 -3.95 2.00 6.07
N GLY A 53 -4.78 2.22 5.05
CA GLY A 53 -5.30 3.54 4.69
C GLY A 53 -6.75 3.72 5.12
N GLU A 54 -7.05 4.87 5.70
CA GLU A 54 -8.41 5.39 5.82
C GLU A 54 -8.74 6.20 4.57
N ILE A 55 -9.85 5.88 3.91
CA ILE A 55 -10.36 6.66 2.78
C ILE A 55 -10.94 7.96 3.33
N VAL A 56 -10.34 9.10 2.96
CA VAL A 56 -10.79 10.44 3.37
C VAL A 56 -11.63 11.13 2.29
N ALA A 57 -11.49 10.73 1.02
CA ALA A 57 -12.41 11.10 -0.05
C ALA A 57 -12.49 10.00 -1.13
N ALA A 58 -13.68 9.84 -1.70
CA ALA A 58 -13.94 8.91 -2.80
C ALA A 58 -14.94 9.54 -3.78
N TRP A 59 -14.58 9.61 -5.06
CA TRP A 59 -15.47 10.13 -6.10
C TRP A 59 -15.14 9.54 -7.46
N ARG A 60 -16.09 9.70 -8.39
CA ARG A 60 -15.93 9.43 -9.82
C ARG A 60 -15.78 10.76 -10.56
N ALA A 61 -14.87 10.83 -11.52
CA ALA A 61 -14.65 11.99 -12.38
C ALA A 61 -15.75 12.12 -13.46
#